data_AF-A0A538BV66-F1
#
_entry.id   AF-A0A538BV66-F1
#
_cell.length_a   1.000
_cell.length_b   1.000
_cell.length_c   1.000
_cell.angle_alpha   90.00
_cell.angle_beta   90.00
_cell.angle_gamma   90.00
#
_symmetry.space_group_name_H-M   'P 1'
#
loop_
_entity.id
_entity.type
_entity.pdbx_description
1 polymer ?
#
loop_
_entity_poly.entity_id
_entity_poly.type
_entity_poly.pdbx_seq_one_letter_code
_entity_poly.pdbx_strand_id
1 'polypeptide(L)'
;MATATKQRIVERSAALFMRQGYASTGIKQIVAEAGAPFGSVYHFFPAGKEQLGAETIRWSGARYAQLIDVFFFADADPVAATRAFFAAAGETVRETGYADACPIATVALEVSSTSEPMREACAEVFESWIGLTQARLVESGLTPRAARALAISILASLEGAFVLARAARSTEPLIVAGEDAAAAVRRALSRRSRRAPKQPRRGARQPGGTRAR
;
A
#
# COMPACT_ATOMS: atom_id res chain seq x y z
N MET A 1 -13.56 -22.91 16.97
CA MET A 1 -12.44 -22.87 17.94
C MET A 1 -11.06 -23.01 17.28
N ALA A 2 -10.84 -23.96 16.35
CA ALA A 2 -9.55 -24.09 15.63
C ALA A 2 -9.20 -22.91 14.70
N THR A 3 -10.18 -22.39 13.94
CA THR A 3 -10.02 -21.21 13.06
C THR A 3 -9.59 -19.97 13.84
N ALA A 4 -10.15 -19.77 15.04
CA ALA A 4 -9.79 -18.65 15.90
C ALA A 4 -8.34 -18.75 16.41
N THR A 5 -7.82 -19.96 16.68
CA THR A 5 -6.42 -20.12 17.11
C THR A 5 -5.45 -19.86 15.96
N LYS A 6 -5.71 -20.41 14.76
CA LYS A 6 -4.89 -20.11 13.57
C LYS A 6 -4.82 -18.60 13.32
N GLN A 7 -5.96 -17.92 13.39
CA GLN A 7 -6.04 -16.47 13.19
C GLN A 7 -5.24 -15.69 14.25
N ARG A 8 -5.37 -16.01 15.55
CA ARG A 8 -4.56 -15.35 16.59
C ARG A 8 -3.07 -15.53 16.37
N ILE A 9 -2.62 -16.71 15.91
CA ILE A 9 -1.22 -16.95 15.58
C ILE A 9 -0.76 -16.02 14.45
N VAL A 10 -1.55 -15.88 13.38
CA VAL A 10 -1.23 -14.98 12.26
C VAL A 10 -1.19 -13.51 12.70
N GLU A 11 -2.19 -13.06 13.45
CA GLU A 11 -2.29 -11.68 13.95
C GLU A 11 -1.08 -11.31 14.83
N ARG A 12 -0.68 -12.21 15.74
CA ARG A 12 0.49 -11.97 16.61
C ARG A 12 1.79 -12.05 15.84
N SER A 13 1.89 -12.95 14.86
CA SER A 13 3.03 -13.00 13.95
C SER A 13 3.18 -11.70 13.17
N ALA A 14 2.09 -11.11 12.68
CA ALA A 14 2.11 -9.85 11.95
C ALA A 14 2.66 -8.70 12.81
N ALA A 15 2.15 -8.56 14.04
CA ALA A 15 2.63 -7.54 14.98
C ALA A 15 4.12 -7.73 15.33
N LEU A 16 4.56 -8.97 15.50
CA LEU A 16 5.96 -9.28 15.81
C LEU A 16 6.90 -9.04 14.64
N PHE A 17 6.55 -9.53 13.45
CA PHE A 17 7.38 -9.32 12.26
C PHE A 17 7.53 -7.83 11.93
N MET A 18 6.47 -7.04 12.10
CA MET A 18 6.51 -5.60 11.90
C MET A 18 7.45 -4.89 12.88
N ARG A 19 7.45 -5.28 14.16
CA ARG A 19 8.22 -4.60 15.20
C ARG A 19 9.70 -4.97 15.22
N GLN A 20 10.00 -6.26 15.10
CA GLN A 20 11.34 -6.83 15.35
C GLN A 20 11.91 -7.67 14.19
N GLY A 21 11.17 -7.84 13.10
CA GLY A 21 11.60 -8.63 11.94
C GLY A 21 11.23 -10.10 12.00
N TYR A 22 11.35 -10.80 10.87
CA TYR A 22 11.08 -12.22 10.76
C TYR A 22 12.16 -13.03 11.47
N ALA A 23 13.44 -12.73 11.23
CA ALA A 23 14.57 -13.48 11.77
C ALA A 23 14.56 -13.50 13.32
N SER A 24 14.29 -12.35 13.94
CA SER A 24 14.26 -12.18 15.40
C SER A 24 13.02 -12.76 16.09
N THR A 25 12.01 -13.21 15.34
CA THR A 25 10.73 -13.68 15.92
C THR A 25 10.68 -15.20 16.04
N GLY A 26 10.77 -15.74 17.25
CA GLY A 26 10.72 -17.20 17.47
C GLY A 26 9.30 -17.78 17.51
N ILE A 27 9.12 -19.04 17.08
CA ILE A 27 7.82 -19.76 17.18
C ILE A 27 7.30 -19.76 18.62
N LYS A 28 8.18 -19.97 19.61
CA LYS A 28 7.82 -19.97 21.04
C LYS A 28 7.22 -18.63 21.48
N GLN A 29 7.77 -17.52 21.00
CA GLN A 29 7.24 -16.19 21.30
C GLN A 29 5.85 -16.00 20.67
N ILE A 30 5.71 -16.35 19.39
CA ILE A 30 4.44 -16.23 18.66
C ILE A 30 3.31 -16.97 19.38
N VAL A 31 3.52 -18.23 19.76
CA VAL A 31 2.47 -19.03 20.41
C VAL A 31 2.15 -18.53 21.82
N ALA A 32 3.15 -18.02 22.55
CA ALA A 32 2.95 -17.40 23.85
C ALA A 32 2.07 -16.15 23.73
N GLU A 33 2.37 -15.25 22.79
CA GLU A 33 1.57 -14.04 22.54
C GLU A 33 0.18 -14.33 21.95
N ALA A 34 0.04 -15.44 21.21
CA ALA A 34 -1.25 -15.89 20.67
C ALA A 34 -2.13 -16.64 21.69
N GLY A 35 -1.60 -16.94 22.88
CA GLY A 35 -2.27 -17.80 23.86
C GLY A 35 -2.59 -19.17 23.25
N ALA A 36 -1.63 -19.75 22.52
CA ALA A 36 -1.78 -21.02 21.81
C ALA A 36 -0.77 -22.06 22.32
N PRO A 37 -1.12 -23.36 22.36
CA PRO A 37 -0.16 -24.42 22.59
C PRO A 37 0.97 -24.43 21.54
N PHE A 38 2.18 -24.80 21.95
CA PHE A 38 3.35 -24.85 21.04
C PHE A 38 3.10 -25.71 19.79
N GLY A 39 2.41 -26.85 19.94
CA GLY A 39 2.06 -27.73 18.83
C GLY A 39 1.09 -27.13 17.81
N SER A 40 0.38 -26.03 18.15
CA SER A 40 -0.58 -25.40 17.23
C SER A 40 0.08 -24.86 15.96
N VAL A 41 1.34 -24.39 16.02
CA VAL A 41 2.02 -23.90 14.82
C VAL A 41 2.24 -25.02 13.83
N TYR A 42 2.77 -26.17 14.26
CA TYR A 42 3.00 -27.30 13.36
C TYR A 42 1.69 -27.99 12.92
N HIS A 43 0.61 -27.85 13.69
CA HIS A 43 -0.71 -28.31 13.28
C HIS A 43 -1.31 -27.44 12.15
N PHE A 44 -1.23 -26.11 12.26
CA PHE A 44 -1.83 -25.19 11.28
C PHE A 44 -0.91 -24.81 10.12
N PHE A 45 0.41 -24.89 10.35
CA PHE A 45 1.47 -24.57 9.42
C PHE A 45 2.48 -25.73 9.41
N PRO A 46 2.17 -26.86 8.76
CA PRO A 46 3.03 -28.05 8.76
C PRO A 46 4.43 -27.80 8.19
N ALA A 47 4.58 -26.85 7.27
CA ALA A 47 5.87 -26.40 6.75
C ALA A 47 6.57 -25.37 7.67
N GLY A 48 6.06 -25.17 8.88
CA GLY A 48 6.69 -24.41 9.94
C GLY A 48 6.63 -22.89 9.77
N LYS A 49 7.67 -22.22 10.26
CA LYS A 49 7.71 -20.76 10.40
C LYS A 49 7.67 -20.04 9.05
N GLU A 50 8.25 -20.62 8.01
CA GLU A 50 8.27 -20.02 6.67
C GLU A 50 6.87 -19.95 6.06
N GLN A 51 6.08 -21.03 6.19
CA GLN A 51 4.68 -21.05 5.79
C GLN A 51 3.87 -20.03 6.59
N LEU A 52 4.04 -20.00 7.92
CA LEU A 52 3.41 -18.98 8.77
C LEU A 52 3.81 -17.56 8.33
N GLY A 53 5.08 -17.35 7.99
CA GLY A 53 5.62 -16.10 7.45
C GLY A 53 4.87 -15.66 6.19
N ALA A 54 4.83 -16.53 5.19
CA ALA A 54 4.16 -16.26 3.91
C ALA A 54 2.64 -16.01 4.07
N GLU A 55 1.95 -16.78 4.92
CA GLU A 55 0.53 -16.55 5.22
C GLU A 55 0.32 -15.22 5.97
N THR A 56 1.23 -14.86 6.88
CA THR A 56 1.19 -13.61 7.64
C THR A 56 1.43 -12.39 6.75
N ILE A 57 2.36 -12.48 5.80
CA ILE A 57 2.61 -11.44 4.80
C ILE A 57 1.34 -11.17 3.99
N ARG A 58 0.70 -12.22 3.44
CA ARG A 58 -0.52 -12.07 2.65
C ARG A 58 -1.68 -11.52 3.47
N TRP A 59 -1.86 -12.02 4.70
CA TRP A 59 -2.89 -11.52 5.61
C TRP A 59 -2.70 -10.04 5.94
N SER A 60 -1.47 -9.64 6.27
CA SER A 60 -1.13 -8.24 6.53
C SER A 60 -1.34 -7.39 5.29
N GLY A 61 -0.87 -7.87 4.14
CA GLY A 61 -1.03 -7.23 2.84
C GLY A 61 -2.48 -6.90 2.50
N ALA A 62 -3.37 -7.88 2.67
CA ALA A 62 -4.80 -7.71 2.44
C ALA A 62 -5.44 -6.68 3.40
N ARG A 63 -4.99 -6.64 4.66
CA ARG A 63 -5.47 -5.66 5.65
C ARG A 63 -5.02 -4.23 5.30
N TYR A 64 -3.75 -4.05 4.95
CA TYR A 64 -3.23 -2.73 4.57
C TYR A 64 -3.77 -2.25 3.22
N ALA A 65 -4.11 -3.17 2.31
CA ALA A 65 -4.78 -2.83 1.06
C ALA A 65 -6.11 -2.08 1.29
N GLN A 66 -6.82 -2.36 2.39
CA GLN A 66 -8.06 -1.66 2.74
C GLN A 66 -7.82 -0.15 3.00
N LEU A 67 -6.62 0.26 3.41
CA LEU A 67 -6.29 1.68 3.59
C LEU A 67 -6.29 2.41 2.25
N ILE A 68 -5.94 1.74 1.14
CA ILE A 68 -6.02 2.36 -0.19
C ILE A 68 -7.46 2.78 -0.48
N ASP A 69 -8.43 1.92 -0.17
CA ASP A 69 -9.85 2.24 -0.38
C ASP A 69 -10.36 3.33 0.56
N VAL A 70 -9.84 3.41 1.79
CA VAL A 70 -10.19 4.44 2.77
C VAL A 70 -9.70 5.83 2.32
N PHE A 71 -8.47 5.95 1.84
CA PHE A 71 -7.89 7.24 1.45
C PHE A 71 -8.25 7.65 0.02
N PHE A 72 -8.39 6.68 -0.89
CA PHE A 72 -8.64 6.91 -2.31
C PHE A 72 -10.03 6.42 -2.73
N PHE A 73 -11.04 6.72 -1.92
CA PHE A 73 -12.45 6.41 -2.23
C PHE A 73 -12.94 7.12 -3.51
N ALA A 74 -14.09 6.71 -4.03
CA ALA A 74 -14.66 7.33 -5.22
C ALA A 74 -14.85 8.84 -5.02
N ASP A 75 -14.48 9.64 -6.02
CA ASP A 75 -14.50 11.12 -5.99
C ASP A 75 -13.49 11.80 -5.04
N ALA A 76 -12.60 11.06 -4.39
CA ALA A 76 -11.49 11.65 -3.64
C ALA A 76 -10.58 12.46 -4.58
N ASP A 77 -10.12 13.64 -4.13
CA ASP A 77 -9.02 14.33 -4.83
C ASP A 77 -7.74 13.51 -4.63
N PRO A 78 -7.18 12.89 -5.70
CA PRO A 78 -6.02 12.01 -5.59
C PRO A 78 -4.78 12.74 -5.07
N VAL A 79 -4.71 14.07 -5.22
CA VAL A 79 -3.61 14.88 -4.68
C VAL A 79 -3.73 15.00 -3.16
N ALA A 80 -4.91 15.38 -2.67
CA ALA A 80 -5.18 15.48 -1.23
C ALA A 80 -5.12 14.10 -0.54
N ALA A 81 -5.68 13.06 -1.17
CA ALA A 81 -5.64 11.69 -0.69
C ALA A 81 -4.20 11.18 -0.50
N THR A 82 -3.33 11.44 -1.50
CA THR A 82 -1.91 11.06 -1.42
C THR A 82 -1.23 11.72 -0.23
N ARG A 83 -1.42 13.04 -0.05
CA ARG A 83 -0.85 13.76 1.09
C ARG A 83 -1.37 13.24 2.43
N ALA A 84 -2.67 13.02 2.54
CA ALA A 84 -3.31 12.52 3.76
C ALA A 84 -2.82 11.11 4.13
N PHE A 85 -2.61 10.24 3.13
CA PHE A 85 -2.10 8.90 3.36
C PHE A 85 -0.70 8.89 3.97
N PHE A 86 0.22 9.70 3.44
CA PHE A 86 1.58 9.82 4.00
C PHE A 86 1.57 10.47 5.39
N ALA A 87 0.73 11.48 5.62
CA ALA A 87 0.59 12.10 6.94
C ALA A 87 0.08 11.10 7.99
N ALA A 88 -0.92 10.28 7.63
CA ALA A 88 -1.43 9.22 8.49
C ALA A 88 -0.37 8.14 8.78
N ALA A 89 0.42 7.75 7.77
CA ALA A 89 1.56 6.86 7.97
C ALA A 89 2.59 7.44 8.95
N GLY A 90 2.87 8.75 8.85
CA GLY A 90 3.74 9.47 9.79
C GLY A 90 3.23 9.43 11.23
N GLU A 91 1.93 9.64 11.40
CA GLU A 91 1.29 9.58 12.72
C GLU A 91 1.37 8.18 13.34
N THR A 92 1.03 7.12 12.58
CA THR A 92 1.14 5.73 13.04
C THR A 92 2.56 5.38 13.50
N VAL A 93 3.58 5.75 12.72
CA VAL A 93 4.98 5.50 13.09
C VAL A 93 5.34 6.26 14.36
N ARG A 94 4.88 7.50 14.53
CA ARG A 94 5.14 8.30 15.73
C ARG A 94 4.49 7.71 16.98
N GLU A 95 3.21 7.34 16.90
CA GLU A 95 2.44 6.77 18.02
C GLU A 95 3.02 5.44 18.52
N THR A 96 3.65 4.68 17.62
CA THR A 96 4.24 3.38 17.91
C THR A 96 5.71 3.48 18.33
N GLY A 97 6.22 4.69 18.59
CA GLY A 97 7.61 4.92 18.98
C GLY A 97 8.60 4.55 17.87
N TYR A 98 8.20 4.73 16.62
CA TYR A 98 8.94 4.39 15.40
C TYR A 98 9.15 2.89 15.18
N ALA A 99 8.43 2.05 15.92
CA ALA A 99 8.52 0.59 15.80
C ALA A 99 7.68 0.02 14.66
N ASP A 100 6.57 0.67 14.29
CA ASP A 100 5.69 0.18 13.24
C ASP A 100 5.99 0.90 11.92
N ALA A 101 6.78 0.25 11.08
CA ALA A 101 7.00 0.64 9.68
C ALA A 101 6.14 -0.25 8.76
N CYS A 102 6.42 -0.25 7.45
CA CYS A 102 5.76 -1.21 6.55
C CYS A 102 6.10 -2.66 6.97
N PRO A 103 5.09 -3.50 7.28
CA PRO A 103 5.32 -4.88 7.72
C PRO A 103 5.88 -5.74 6.59
N ILE A 104 5.55 -5.43 5.33
CA ILE A 104 5.97 -6.21 4.17
C ILE A 104 7.41 -5.89 3.82
N ALA A 105 7.79 -4.60 3.76
CA ALA A 105 9.16 -4.19 3.46
C ALA A 105 10.16 -4.68 4.51
N THR A 106 9.79 -4.62 5.79
CA THR A 106 10.62 -5.14 6.89
C THR A 106 10.99 -6.60 6.68
N VAL A 107 10.01 -7.45 6.35
CA VAL A 107 10.24 -8.88 6.11
C VAL A 107 10.94 -9.11 4.77
N ALA A 108 10.54 -8.40 3.72
CA ALA A 108 11.12 -8.55 2.38
C ALA A 108 12.65 -8.33 2.39
N LEU A 109 13.13 -7.34 3.14
CA LEU A 109 14.57 -7.05 3.26
C LEU A 109 15.36 -8.16 3.98
N GLU A 110 14.72 -8.96 4.83
CA GLU A 110 15.37 -10.06 5.56
C GLU A 110 15.37 -11.37 4.79
N VAL A 111 14.29 -11.66 4.05
CA VAL A 111 14.02 -13.03 3.57
C VAL A 111 14.13 -13.20 2.06
N SER A 112 14.14 -12.11 1.28
CA SER A 112 14.02 -12.22 -0.19
C SER A 112 15.19 -12.96 -0.87
N SER A 113 16.35 -13.02 -0.22
CA SER A 113 17.53 -13.75 -0.71
C SER A 113 17.65 -15.17 -0.18
N THR A 114 16.79 -15.58 0.76
CA THR A 114 16.93 -16.85 1.49
C THR A 114 15.67 -17.71 1.50
N SER A 115 14.51 -17.15 1.13
CA SER A 115 13.20 -17.82 1.15
C SER A 115 12.38 -17.43 -0.08
N GLU A 116 12.28 -18.37 -1.03
CA GLU A 116 11.47 -18.20 -2.24
C GLU A 116 9.98 -17.97 -1.92
N PRO A 117 9.33 -18.79 -1.06
CA PRO A 117 7.90 -18.65 -0.79
C PRO A 117 7.56 -17.32 -0.09
N MET A 118 8.43 -16.81 0.79
CA MET A 118 8.20 -15.54 1.46
C MET A 118 8.49 -14.35 0.55
N ARG A 119 9.50 -14.44 -0.33
CA ARG A 119 9.74 -13.45 -1.37
C ARG A 119 8.53 -13.32 -2.31
N GLU A 120 7.97 -14.45 -2.76
CA GLU A 120 6.75 -14.46 -3.58
C GLU A 120 5.58 -13.80 -2.85
N ALA A 121 5.35 -14.15 -1.59
CA ALA A 121 4.31 -13.52 -0.79
C ALA A 121 4.48 -11.99 -0.69
N CYS A 122 5.73 -11.50 -0.54
CA CYS A 122 5.99 -10.06 -0.53
C CYS A 122 5.71 -9.41 -1.89
N ALA A 123 6.16 -10.04 -2.98
CA ALA A 123 5.97 -9.54 -4.34
C ALA A 123 4.48 -9.49 -4.72
N GLU A 124 3.71 -10.53 -4.37
CA GLU A 124 2.25 -10.58 -4.56
C GLU A 124 1.56 -9.39 -3.87
N VAL A 125 1.94 -9.11 -2.62
CA VAL A 125 1.33 -8.02 -1.84
C VAL A 125 1.69 -6.66 -2.42
N PHE A 126 2.95 -6.41 -2.75
CA PHE A 126 3.34 -5.14 -3.37
C PHE A 126 2.67 -4.94 -4.74
N GLU A 127 2.58 -5.98 -5.56
CA GLU A 127 1.88 -5.90 -6.84
C GLU A 127 0.38 -5.63 -6.65
N SER A 128 -0.25 -6.21 -5.63
CA SER A 128 -1.64 -5.92 -5.27
C SER A 128 -1.84 -4.44 -4.94
N TRP A 129 -0.97 -3.86 -4.09
CA TRP A 129 -1.06 -2.44 -3.73
C TRP A 129 -0.80 -1.50 -4.92
N ILE A 130 0.16 -1.84 -5.78
CA ILE A 130 0.43 -1.13 -7.03
C ILE A 130 -0.80 -1.18 -7.94
N GLY A 131 -1.42 -2.35 -8.10
CA GLY A 131 -2.61 -2.54 -8.91
C GLY A 131 -3.81 -1.74 -8.42
N LEU A 132 -4.07 -1.75 -7.11
CA LEU A 132 -5.15 -0.96 -6.49
C LEU A 132 -4.93 0.55 -6.69
N THR A 133 -3.71 1.02 -6.41
CA THR A 133 -3.36 2.44 -6.59
C THR A 133 -3.45 2.84 -8.06
N GLN A 134 -2.99 1.98 -8.97
CA GLN A 134 -3.10 2.18 -10.41
C GLN A 134 -4.57 2.34 -10.83
N ALA A 135 -5.49 1.51 -10.32
CA ALA A 135 -6.91 1.59 -10.65
C ALA A 135 -7.50 2.96 -10.27
N ARG A 136 -7.25 3.44 -9.05
CA ARG A 136 -7.72 4.76 -8.57
C ARG A 136 -7.15 5.91 -9.40
N LEU A 137 -5.89 5.81 -9.80
CA LEU A 137 -5.25 6.79 -10.67
C LEU A 137 -5.83 6.79 -12.09
N VAL A 138 -6.21 5.63 -12.63
CA VAL A 138 -6.91 5.51 -13.92
C VAL A 138 -8.29 6.15 -13.85
N GLU A 139 -9.05 5.89 -12.78
CA GLU A 139 -10.36 6.52 -12.52
C GLU A 139 -10.24 8.05 -12.44
N SER A 140 -9.14 8.54 -11.88
CA SER A 140 -8.80 9.97 -11.83
C SER A 140 -8.36 10.56 -13.19
N GLY A 141 -8.35 9.75 -14.26
CA GLY A 141 -8.06 10.21 -15.62
C GLY A 141 -6.61 10.04 -16.08
N LEU A 142 -5.82 9.15 -15.48
CA LEU A 142 -4.50 8.74 -16.01
C LEU A 142 -4.61 7.59 -17.01
N THR A 143 -3.58 7.41 -17.86
CA THR A 143 -3.52 6.22 -18.71
C THR A 143 -2.99 5.05 -17.87
N PRO A 144 -3.34 3.78 -18.18
CA PRO A 144 -2.87 2.64 -17.38
C PRO A 144 -1.35 2.62 -17.18
N ARG A 145 -0.57 2.92 -18.23
CA ARG A 145 0.90 3.01 -18.15
C ARG A 145 1.39 4.12 -17.22
N ALA A 146 0.82 5.31 -17.30
CA ALA A 146 1.22 6.44 -16.46
C ALA A 146 0.79 6.22 -15.00
N ALA A 147 -0.41 5.68 -14.79
CA ALA A 147 -0.93 5.30 -13.48
C ALA A 147 -0.06 4.26 -12.80
N ARG A 148 0.35 3.20 -13.51
CA ARG A 148 1.24 2.16 -12.98
C ARG A 148 2.60 2.73 -12.55
N ALA A 149 3.23 3.51 -13.43
CA ALA A 149 4.52 4.13 -13.12
C ALA A 149 4.44 5.05 -11.89
N LEU A 150 3.35 5.82 -11.77
CA LEU A 150 3.12 6.69 -10.62
C LEU A 150 2.80 5.90 -9.35
N ALA A 151 2.01 4.83 -9.42
CA ALA A 151 1.73 3.94 -8.29
C ALA A 151 3.02 3.31 -7.72
N ILE A 152 3.90 2.80 -8.60
CA ILE A 152 5.22 2.29 -8.20
C ILE A 152 6.05 3.39 -7.53
N SER A 153 6.07 4.60 -8.11
CA SER A 153 6.82 5.73 -7.54
C SER A 153 6.28 6.14 -6.16
N ILE A 154 4.97 6.18 -5.97
CA ILE A 154 4.32 6.52 -4.70
C ILE A 154 4.70 5.49 -3.64
N LEU A 155 4.57 4.20 -3.95
CA LEU A 155 4.93 3.12 -3.04
C LEU A 155 6.42 3.17 -2.69
N ALA A 156 7.30 3.32 -3.68
CA ALA A 156 8.74 3.42 -3.45
C ALA A 156 9.10 4.62 -2.55
N SER A 157 8.47 5.78 -2.75
CA SER A 157 8.64 6.96 -1.89
C SER A 157 8.17 6.72 -0.47
N LEU A 158 7.04 6.04 -0.28
CA LEU A 158 6.52 5.69 1.04
C LEU A 158 7.47 4.73 1.77
N GLU A 159 7.91 3.66 1.12
CA GLU A 159 8.81 2.67 1.73
C GLU A 159 10.16 3.29 2.09
N GLY A 160 10.73 4.12 1.22
CA GLY A 160 11.95 4.87 1.54
C GLY A 160 11.75 5.83 2.71
N ALA A 161 10.61 6.51 2.78
CA ALA A 161 10.29 7.41 3.88
C ALA A 161 10.13 6.66 5.22
N PHE A 162 9.56 5.45 5.24
CA PHE A 162 9.51 4.62 6.45
C PHE A 162 10.91 4.27 6.97
N VAL A 163 11.82 3.89 6.07
CA VAL A 163 13.22 3.58 6.45
C VAL A 163 13.87 4.79 7.10
N LEU A 164 13.79 5.96 6.46
CA LEU A 164 14.36 7.20 6.98
C LEU A 164 13.70 7.64 8.30
N ALA A 165 12.37 7.57 8.37
CA ALA A 165 11.60 7.97 9.55
C ALA A 165 11.96 7.12 10.78
N ARG A 166 12.11 5.81 10.59
CA ARG A 166 12.54 4.88 11.65
C ARG A 166 13.95 5.18 12.13
N ALA A 167 14.89 5.37 11.21
CA ALA A 167 16.29 5.64 11.54
C ALA A 167 16.48 6.99 12.24
N ALA A 168 15.82 8.04 11.73
CA ALA A 168 15.93 9.40 12.26
C ALA A 168 15.03 9.66 13.48
N ARG A 169 14.09 8.75 13.78
CA ARG A 169 12.98 8.98 14.72
C ARG A 169 12.28 10.32 14.47
N SER A 170 11.91 10.53 13.21
CA SER A 170 11.26 11.75 12.75
C SER A 170 10.16 11.41 11.74
N THR A 171 9.05 12.15 11.78
CA THR A 171 7.99 12.04 10.76
C THR A 171 8.28 12.89 9.53
N GLU A 172 9.32 13.73 9.56
CA GLU A 172 9.71 14.62 8.47
C GLU A 172 9.88 13.90 7.12
N PRO A 173 10.55 12.72 7.02
CA PRO A 173 10.68 12.04 5.73
C PRO A 173 9.34 11.65 5.10
N LEU A 174 8.35 11.27 5.92
CA LEU A 174 7.00 10.91 5.45
C LEU A 174 6.23 12.16 4.98
N ILE A 175 6.36 13.27 5.70
CA ILE A 175 5.74 14.54 5.31
C ILE A 175 6.32 15.04 3.98
N VAL A 176 7.65 15.07 3.84
CA VAL A 176 8.34 15.52 2.62
C VAL A 176 7.99 14.61 1.44
N ALA A 177 8.09 13.28 1.62
CA ALA A 177 7.74 12.33 0.56
C ALA A 177 6.27 12.43 0.15
N GLY A 178 5.36 12.70 1.10
CA GLY A 178 3.94 12.91 0.84
C GLY A 178 3.67 14.15 -0.02
N GLU A 179 4.34 15.28 0.26
CA GLU A 179 4.24 16.48 -0.56
C GLU A 179 4.76 16.26 -1.99
N ASP A 180 5.91 15.60 -2.13
CA ASP A 180 6.51 15.31 -3.44
C ASP A 180 5.65 14.34 -4.26
N ALA A 181 5.11 13.30 -3.61
CA ALA A 181 4.18 12.36 -4.22
C ALA A 181 2.89 13.07 -4.68
N ALA A 182 2.29 13.91 -3.82
CA ALA A 182 1.11 14.69 -4.16
C ALA A 182 1.39 15.67 -5.33
N ALA A 183 2.57 16.29 -5.36
CA ALA A 183 2.99 17.13 -6.47
C ALA A 183 3.18 16.33 -7.76
N ALA A 184 3.69 15.10 -7.69
CA ALA A 184 3.79 14.20 -8.84
C ALA A 184 2.41 13.83 -9.41
N VAL A 185 1.44 13.50 -8.55
CA VAL A 185 0.05 13.26 -8.93
C VAL A 185 -0.54 14.48 -9.64
N ARG A 186 -0.41 15.68 -9.05
CA ARG A 186 -0.90 16.94 -9.63
C ARG A 186 -0.32 17.19 -11.02
N ARG A 187 0.99 16.99 -11.20
CA ARG A 187 1.68 17.16 -12.49
C ARG A 187 1.15 16.17 -13.53
N ALA A 188 0.92 14.92 -13.14
CA ALA A 188 0.43 13.88 -14.04
C ALA A 188 -0.98 14.19 -14.56
N LEU A 189 -1.88 14.63 -13.68
CA LEU A 189 -3.26 15.02 -14.04
C LEU A 189 -3.29 16.29 -14.91
N SER A 190 -2.46 17.29 -14.59
CA SER A 190 -2.38 18.53 -15.35
C SER A 190 -1.89 18.33 -16.79
N ARG A 191 -0.94 17.41 -17.01
CA ARG A 191 -0.44 17.06 -18.36
C ARG A 191 -1.52 16.41 -19.24
N ARG A 192 -2.46 15.66 -18.64
CA ARG A 192 -3.61 15.09 -19.35
C ARG A 192 -4.59 16.17 -19.77
N SER A 193 -4.95 17.10 -18.88
CA SER A 193 -5.85 18.22 -19.20
C SER A 193 -5.36 19.02 -20.42
N ARG A 194 -4.06 19.26 -20.53
CA ARG A 194 -3.45 19.95 -21.68
C ARG A 194 -3.40 19.13 -22.98
N ARG A 195 -3.45 17.79 -22.90
CA ARG A 195 -3.41 16.87 -24.05
C ARG A 195 -4.79 16.39 -24.50
N ALA A 196 -5.87 16.74 -23.78
CA ALA A 196 -7.22 16.39 -24.19
C ALA A 196 -7.55 17.08 -25.53
N PRO A 197 -8.11 16.36 -26.53
CA PRO A 197 -8.49 16.98 -27.79
C PRO A 197 -9.54 18.07 -27.53
N LYS A 198 -9.31 19.28 -28.05
CA LYS A 198 -10.31 20.35 -28.04
C LYS A 198 -11.57 19.82 -28.73
N GLN A 199 -12.70 19.74 -28.01
CA GLN A 199 -14.01 19.48 -28.61
C GLN A 199 -14.19 20.45 -29.80
N PRO A 200 -14.62 19.98 -30.98
CA PRO A 200 -14.90 20.88 -32.09
C PRO A 200 -16.00 21.84 -31.63
N ARG A 201 -15.71 23.14 -31.71
CA ARG A 201 -16.66 24.21 -31.38
C ARG A 201 -17.91 24.00 -32.24
N ARG A 202 -19.01 23.52 -31.64
CA ARG A 202 -20.33 23.59 -32.25
C ARG A 202 -20.71 25.07 -32.31
N GLY A 203 -20.47 25.69 -33.46
CA GLY A 203 -20.77 27.09 -33.69
C GLY A 203 -21.04 27.37 -35.16
N ALA A 204 -22.28 27.15 -35.58
CA ALA A 204 -23.02 28.09 -36.43
C ALA A 204 -24.50 27.69 -36.47
N ARG A 205 -25.33 28.35 -35.65
CA ARG A 205 -26.77 28.48 -35.90
C ARG A 205 -26.97 29.73 -36.76
N GLN A 206 -27.50 29.50 -37.97
CA GLN A 206 -28.56 30.21 -38.74
C GLN A 206 -28.54 31.74 -38.95
N PRO A 207 -29.10 32.24 -40.07
CA PRO A 207 -30.54 32.62 -40.09
C PRO A 207 -31.29 32.09 -41.34
N GLY A 208 -32.58 31.73 -41.27
CA GLY A 208 -33.71 32.63 -41.58
C GLY A 208 -33.62 33.13 -43.03
N GLY A 209 -34.44 32.75 -44.01
CA GLY A 209 -35.90 32.68 -44.08
C GLY A 209 -36.35 33.37 -45.38
N THR A 210 -37.48 32.92 -45.96
CA THR A 210 -38.29 33.52 -47.07
C THR A 210 -37.69 33.53 -48.50
N ARG A 211 -38.41 33.32 -49.63
CA ARG A 211 -39.85 33.40 -50.02
C ARG A 211 -40.06 32.55 -51.32
N ALA A 212 -41.13 31.75 -51.43
CA ALA A 212 -42.32 31.97 -52.28
C ALA A 212 -42.10 32.17 -53.80
N ARG A 213 -42.40 31.15 -54.63
CA ARG A 213 -43.61 31.00 -55.47
C ARG A 213 -43.52 29.72 -56.28
#